data_AF-A0A964MEZ7-F1
#
_entry.id   AF-A0A964MEZ7-F1
#
_cell.length_a   1.000
_cell.length_b   1.000
_cell.length_c   1.000
_cell.angle_alpha   90.00
_cell.angle_beta   90.00
_cell.angle_gamma   90.00
#
_symmetry.space_group_name_H-M   'P 1'
#
loop_
_entity.id
_entity.type
_entity.pdbx_description
1 polymer ?
#
loop_
_entity_poly.entity_id
_entity_poly.type
_entity_poly.pdbx_seq_one_letter_code
_entity_poly.pdbx_strand_id
1 'polypeptide(L)' 'MRDAVVSMYPDGLAAKANSLPIVDLSHSTDYHKIAEAFGGYGEKVEDPAKLKGAIGRALEQVAQGRQATLNVVCQRR' A
#
# COMPACT_ATOMS: atom_id res chain seq x y z
N MET A 1 -5.68 -7.53 -13.03
CA MET A 1 -7.09 -8.01 -13.11
C MET A 1 -7.92 -7.20 -14.10
N ARG A 2 -7.80 -5.86 -14.14
CA ARG A 2 -8.43 -5.01 -15.19
C ARG A 2 -8.02 -5.40 -16.62
N ASP A 3 -6.73 -5.65 -16.85
CA ASP A 3 -6.22 -6.06 -18.16
C ASP A 3 -6.81 -7.40 -18.66
N ALA A 4 -7.00 -8.36 -17.74
CA ALA A 4 -7.60 -9.66 -18.06
C ALA A 4 -9.09 -9.53 -18.45
N VAL A 5 -9.83 -8.63 -17.81
CA VAL A 5 -11.25 -8.40 -18.11
C VAL A 5 -11.44 -7.66 -19.44
N VAL A 6 -10.60 -6.66 -19.72
CA VAL A 6 -10.63 -5.92 -21.01
C VAL A 6 -10.26 -6.82 -22.19
N SER A 7 -9.31 -7.75 -22.00
CA SER A 7 -8.88 -8.66 -23.06
C SER A 7 -9.92 -9.70 -23.47
N MET A 8 -10.83 -10.11 -22.57
CA MET A 8 -11.82 -11.15 -22.86
C MET A 8 -13.17 -10.60 -23.35
N TYR A 9 -13.53 -9.37 -22.95
CA TYR A 9 -14.79 -8.73 -23.32
C TYR A 9 -14.58 -7.26 -23.68
N PRO A 10 -14.02 -6.98 -24.87
CA PRO A 10 -13.63 -5.63 -25.28
C PRO A 10 -14.81 -4.64 -25.37
N ASP A 11 -16.03 -5.13 -25.64
CA ASP A 11 -17.26 -4.32 -25.67
C ASP A 11 -18.10 -4.38 -24.38
N GLY A 12 -17.61 -5.04 -23.34
CA GLY A 12 -18.34 -5.19 -22.08
C GLY A 12 -18.50 -3.87 -21.32
N LEU A 13 -19.59 -3.73 -20.55
CA LEU A 13 -19.83 -2.56 -19.68
C LEU A 13 -18.65 -2.26 -18.73
N ALA A 14 -17.90 -3.31 -18.36
CA ALA A 14 -16.69 -3.21 -17.54
C ALA A 14 -15.48 -2.58 -18.26
N ALA A 15 -15.38 -2.72 -19.59
CA ALA A 15 -14.34 -2.09 -20.40
C ALA A 15 -14.60 -0.60 -20.61
N LYS A 16 -15.87 -0.18 -20.61
CA LYS A 16 -16.29 1.23 -20.74
C LYS A 16 -16.41 1.97 -19.39
N ALA A 17 -16.26 1.27 -18.26
CA ALA A 17 -16.31 1.87 -16.94
C ALA A 17 -14.95 2.51 -16.56
N ASN A 18 -14.96 3.83 -16.37
CA ASN A 18 -13.75 4.62 -16.06
C ASN A 18 -13.14 4.25 -14.69
N SER A 19 -13.95 3.74 -13.77
CA SER A 19 -13.49 3.12 -12.53
C SER A 19 -14.27 1.83 -12.31
N LEU A 20 -13.55 0.75 -12.04
CA LEU A 20 -14.11 -0.54 -11.63
C LEU A 20 -13.93 -0.61 -10.11
N PRO A 21 -14.98 -0.34 -9.30
CA PRO A 21 -14.85 -0.18 -7.85
C PRO A 21 -14.27 -1.40 -7.12
N ILE A 22 -14.36 -2.59 -7.73
CA ILE A 22 -13.87 -3.86 -7.18
C ILE A 22 -12.38 -4.11 -7.46
N VAL A 23 -11.78 -3.46 -8.46
CA VAL A 23 -10.36 -3.66 -8.85
C VAL A 23 -9.52 -2.39 -8.71
N ASP A 24 -10.16 -1.29 -8.30
CA ASP A 24 -9.50 -0.03 -7.99
C ASP A 24 -8.81 -0.14 -6.62
N LEU A 25 -7.65 -0.81 -6.63
CA LEU A 25 -6.71 -0.87 -5.50
C LEU A 25 -5.86 0.42 -5.42
N SER A 26 -6.34 1.52 -6.01
CA SER A 26 -5.66 2.81 -6.06
C SER A 26 -5.48 3.42 -4.67
N HIS A 27 -6.40 3.12 -3.76
CA HIS A 27 -6.19 3.29 -2.33
C HIS A 27 -5.29 2.16 -1.83
N SER A 28 -3.98 2.39 -1.83
CA SER A 28 -3.06 1.53 -1.08
C SER A 28 -3.54 1.49 0.36
N THR A 29 -4.09 0.36 0.78
CA THR A 29 -4.58 0.17 2.15
C THR A 29 -3.50 0.60 3.13
N ASP A 30 -3.89 1.30 4.20
CA ASP A 30 -2.97 1.72 5.25
C ASP A 30 -2.48 0.50 6.06
N TYR A 31 -1.59 -0.31 5.49
CA TYR A 31 -1.10 -1.56 6.10
C TYR A 31 -0.44 -1.32 7.47
N HIS A 32 0.14 -0.14 7.65
CA HIS A 32 0.72 0.29 8.93
C HIS A 32 -0.33 0.38 10.06
N LYS A 33 -1.58 0.76 9.77
CA LYS A 33 -2.66 0.81 10.76
C LYS A 33 -3.06 -0.56 11.29
N ILE A 34 -2.89 -1.61 10.47
CA ILE A 34 -3.11 -2.99 10.92
C ILE A 34 -2.08 -3.34 11.98
N ALA A 35 -0.79 -3.04 11.74
CA ALA A 35 0.26 -3.26 12.72
C ALA A 35 0.00 -2.47 14.02
N GLU A 36 -0.44 -1.21 13.92
CA GLU A 36 -0.81 -0.40 15.08
C GLU A 36 -1.97 -1.00 15.88
N ALA A 37 -2.98 -1.56 15.21
CA ALA A 37 -4.11 -2.20 15.88
C ALA A 37 -3.70 -3.40 16.75
N PHE A 38 -2.61 -4.08 16.41
CA PHE A 38 -2.03 -5.18 17.21
C PHE A 38 -0.95 -4.69 18.20
N GLY A 39 -0.82 -3.38 18.43
CA GLY A 39 0.16 -2.79 19.33
C GLY A 39 1.57 -2.64 18.72
N GLY A 40 1.75 -2.95 17.44
CA GLY A 40 2.96 -2.69 16.69
C GLY A 40 3.17 -1.20 16.37
N TYR A 41 4.33 -0.87 15.84
CA TYR A 41 4.66 0.43 15.28
C TYR A 41 4.31 0.44 13.80
N GLY A 42 3.52 1.41 13.36
CA GLY A 42 3.22 1.64 11.96
C GLY A 42 3.73 3.01 11.52
N GLU A 43 4.38 3.09 10.36
CA GLU A 43 4.72 4.37 9.74
C GLU A 43 4.50 4.30 8.23
N LYS A 44 3.84 5.33 7.66
CA LYS A 44 3.69 5.48 6.21
C LYS A 44 4.77 6.40 5.66
N VAL A 45 5.42 5.98 4.58
CA VAL A 45 6.47 6.74 3.89
C VAL A 45 6.03 7.02 2.46
N GLU A 46 5.75 8.29 2.18
CA GLU A 46 5.38 8.78 0.84
C GLU A 46 6.52 9.54 0.15
N ASP A 47 7.46 10.07 0.95
CA ASP A 47 8.63 10.79 0.47
C ASP A 47 9.87 9.87 0.50
N PRO A 48 10.49 9.56 -0.65
CA PRO A 48 11.71 8.76 -0.72
C PRO A 48 12.84 9.29 0.16
N ALA A 49 12.95 10.60 0.37
CA ALA A 49 14.00 11.19 1.20
C ALA A 49 13.85 10.82 2.68
N LYS A 50 12.62 10.56 3.14
CA LYS A 50 12.31 10.19 4.53
C LYS A 50 12.53 8.71 4.81
N LEU A 51 12.65 7.88 3.78
CA LEU A 51 12.74 6.43 3.91
C LEU A 51 13.90 5.99 4.82
N LYS A 52 15.08 6.58 4.66
CA LYS A 52 16.25 6.22 5.48
C LYS A 52 16.02 6.51 6.97
N GLY A 53 15.36 7.63 7.29
CA GLY A 53 15.00 7.99 8.66
C GLY A 53 13.89 7.09 9.23
N ALA A 54 12.91 6.73 8.40
CA ALA A 54 11.83 5.81 8.77
C ALA A 54 12.35 4.42 9.11
N ILE A 55 13.32 3.91 8.34
CA ILE A 55 14.01 2.65 8.64
C ILE A 55 14.72 2.72 9.99
N GLY A 56 15.42 3.82 10.29
CA GLY A 56 16.09 4.01 11.58
C GLY A 56 15.12 3.89 12.76
N ARG A 57 14.01 4.63 12.72
CA ARG A 57 12.96 4.56 13.76
C ARG A 57 12.34 3.17 13.87
N ALA A 58 12.05 2.52 12.74
CA ALA A 58 11.49 1.18 12.74
C ALA A 58 12.43 0.16 13.41
N LEU A 59 13.74 0.27 13.16
CA LEU A 59 14.74 -0.59 13.79
C LEU A 59 14.85 -0.33 15.30
N GLU A 60 14.72 0.91 15.76
CA GLU A 60 14.67 1.24 17.19
C GLU A 60 13.46 0.59 17.88
N GLN A 61 12.30 0.59 17.23
CA GLN A 61 11.09 -0.08 17.77
C GLN A 61 11.29 -1.61 17.86
N VAL A 62 11.88 -2.21 16.82
CA VAL A 62 12.22 -3.65 16.82
C VAL A 62 13.23 -3.98 17.92
N ALA A 63 14.24 -3.14 18.14
CA ALA A 63 15.20 -3.31 19.22
C ALA A 63 14.56 -3.24 20.61
N GLN A 64 13.44 -2.54 20.75
CA GLN A 64 12.61 -2.48 21.97
C GLN A 64 11.61 -3.65 22.05
N GLY A 65 11.66 -4.63 21.15
CA GLY A 65 10.77 -5.79 21.12
C GLY A 65 9.40 -5.51 20.52
N ARG A 66 9.19 -4.34 19.91
CA ARG A 66 7.92 -3.97 19.26
C ARG A 66 8.01 -4.21 17.76
N GLN A 67 7.05 -4.98 17.24
CA GLN A 67 6.92 -5.22 15.80
C GLN A 67 6.75 -3.88 15.05
N ALA A 68 7.44 -3.70 13.92
CA ALA A 68 7.40 -2.47 13.13
C ALA A 68 7.01 -2.76 11.67
N THR A 69 6.09 -1.96 11.12
CA THR A 69 5.67 -2.00 9.72
C THR A 69 5.85 -0.64 9.06
N LEU A 70 6.61 -0.60 7.97
CA LEU A 70 6.73 0.57 7.09
C LEU A 70 5.86 0.39 5.85
N ASN A 71 4.86 1.25 5.66
CA ASN A 71 4.07 1.31 4.44
C ASN A 71 4.70 2.29 3.45
N VAL A 72 5.48 1.78 2.49
CA VAL A 72 6.20 2.60 1.51
C VAL A 72 5.37 2.74 0.24
N VAL A 73 4.97 3.97 -0.09
CA VAL A 73 4.20 4.26 -1.31
C VAL A 73 5.18 4.47 -2.47
N CYS A 74 5.16 3.55 -3.43
CA CYS A 74 6.00 3.63 -4.63
C CYS A 74 5.18 4.12 -5.83
N GLN A 75 5.77 5.00 -6.65
CA GLN A 75 5.19 5.37 -7.93
C GLN A 75 5.44 4.27 -8.95
N ARG A 76 4.41 3.96 -9.77
CA ARG A 76 4.53 3.02 -10.89
C ARG A 76 5.19 3.75 -12.06
N ARG A 77 6.35 3.27 -12.51
CA ARG A 77 6.98 3.70 -13.78
C ARG A 77 6.34 3.00 -14.98
#